data_AF-A0A943BD78-F1
#
_entry.id   AF-A0A943BD78-F1
#
_cell.length_a   1.000
_cell.length_b   1.000
_cell.length_c   1.000
_cell.angle_alpha   90.00
_cell.angle_beta   90.00
_cell.angle_gamma   90.00
#
_symmetry.space_group_name_H-M   'P 1'
#
loop_
_entity.id
_entity.type
_entity.pdbx_description
1 polymer ?
#
loop_
_entity_poly.entity_id
_entity_poly.type
_entity_poly.pdbx_seq_one_letter_code
_entity_poly.pdbx_strand_id
1 'polypeptide(L)'
;MDTRPLSMGEWALTLLALLIPCCGGIILYIFWAFSKKGNVNRRNYCRAALIVMAGVAVIYFLVMSILGGAVFSYVQHYGVY
;
A
#
# COMPACT_ATOMS: atom_id res chain seq x y z
N MET A 1 13.06 6.20 21.73
CA MET A 1 12.20 5.41 20.82
C MET A 1 12.13 4.00 21.38
N ASP A 2 10.98 3.35 21.30
CA ASP A 2 10.81 2.00 21.86
C ASP A 2 11.27 0.94 20.85
N THR A 3 12.25 0.12 21.22
CA THR A 3 12.86 -0.91 20.37
C THR A 3 12.45 -2.32 20.73
N ARG A 4 11.66 -2.50 21.81
CA ARG A 4 11.24 -3.84 22.22
C ARG A 4 10.42 -4.50 21.08
N PRO A 5 10.52 -5.82 20.89
CA PRO A 5 9.61 -6.53 20.01
C PRO A 5 8.16 -6.23 20.40
N LEU A 6 7.30 -6.01 19.41
CA LEU A 6 5.86 -5.89 19.65
C LEU A 6 5.34 -7.25 20.14
N SER A 7 4.54 -7.21 21.20
CA SER A 7 3.81 -8.39 21.65
C SER A 7 2.77 -8.83 20.61
N MET A 8 2.29 -10.07 20.73
CA MET A 8 1.25 -10.60 19.84
C MET A 8 -0.02 -9.73 19.83
N GLY A 9 -0.43 -9.20 20.99
CA GLY A 9 -1.59 -8.32 21.11
C GLY A 9 -1.39 -6.96 20.42
N GLU A 10 -0.19 -6.37 20.53
CA GLU A 10 0.14 -5.13 19.82
C GLU A 10 0.19 -5.33 18.29
N TRP A 11 0.66 -6.49 17.83
CA TRP A 11 0.59 -6.87 16.42
C TRP A 11 -0.85 -7.06 15.94
N ALA A 12 -1.68 -7.77 16.71
CA ALA A 12 -3.09 -7.96 16.39
C ALA A 12 -3.81 -6.61 16.26
N LEU A 13 -3.62 -5.68 17.21
CA LEU A 13 -4.17 -4.33 17.13
C LEU A 13 -3.65 -3.55 15.93
N THR A 14 -2.35 -3.67 15.61
CA THR A 14 -1.76 -3.03 14.43
C THR A 14 -2.42 -3.53 13.15
N LEU A 15 -2.57 -4.84 12.99
CA LEU A 15 -3.20 -5.44 11.81
C LEU A 15 -4.69 -5.10 11.70
N LEU A 16 -5.43 -5.14 12.82
CA LEU A 16 -6.84 -4.76 12.87
C LEU A 16 -7.06 -3.29 12.47
N ALA A 17 -6.20 -2.39 12.95
CA ALA A 17 -6.27 -0.98 12.59
C ALA A 17 -6.00 -0.74 11.09
N LEU A 18 -5.11 -1.55 10.49
CA LEU A 18 -4.77 -1.46 9.07
C LEU A 18 -5.80 -2.10 8.14
N LEU A 19 -6.68 -2.96 8.67
CA LEU A 19 -7.77 -3.58 7.91
C LEU A 19 -8.85 -2.57 7.50
N ILE A 20 -8.91 -1.40 8.15
CA ILE A 20 -9.92 -0.37 7.88
C ILE A 20 -9.70 0.21 6.46
N PRO A 21 -10.58 -0.09 5.49
CA PRO A 21 -10.25 0.04 4.07
C PRO A 21 -10.17 1.48 3.55
N CYS A 22 -10.95 2.42 4.09
CA CYS A 22 -11.16 3.71 3.44
C CYS A 22 -10.38 4.89 4.04
N CYS A 23 -10.30 4.98 5.37
CA CYS A 23 -9.64 6.10 6.06
C CYS A 23 -8.50 5.66 6.99
N GLY A 24 -8.39 4.36 7.25
CA GLY A 24 -7.41 3.80 8.19
C GLY A 24 -6.11 3.38 7.52
N GLY A 25 -6.16 2.52 6.50
CA GLY A 25 -4.97 1.88 5.92
C GLY A 25 -3.83 2.83 5.57
N ILE A 26 -3.97 3.63 4.51
CA ILE A 26 -2.88 4.51 4.03
C ILE A 26 -2.54 5.64 5.01
N ILE A 27 -3.54 6.25 5.65
CA ILE A 27 -3.31 7.37 6.58
C ILE A 27 -2.56 6.86 7.83
N LEU A 28 -2.94 5.70 8.38
CA LEU A 28 -2.23 5.10 9.52
C LEU A 28 -0.83 4.62 9.12
N TYR A 29 -0.66 4.06 7.92
CA TYR A 29 0.66 3.71 7.41
C TYR A 29 1.58 4.94 7.37
N ILE A 30 1.12 6.06 6.81
CA ILE A 30 1.90 7.31 6.75
C ILE A 30 2.14 7.84 8.17
N PHE A 31 1.10 7.93 9.00
CA PHE A 31 1.20 8.43 10.37
C PHE A 31 2.22 7.63 11.19
N TRP A 32 2.18 6.30 11.15
CA TRP A 32 3.13 5.45 11.88
C TRP A 32 4.50 5.34 11.21
N ALA A 33 4.61 5.46 9.89
CA ALA A 33 5.90 5.47 9.19
C ALA A 33 6.75 6.70 9.51
N PHE A 34 6.11 7.85 9.72
CA PHE A 34 6.78 9.14 9.94
C PHE A 34 6.64 9.68 11.37
N SER A 35 5.87 9.02 12.24
CA SER A 35 5.80 9.40 13.65
C SER A 35 7.18 9.35 14.32
N LYS A 36 7.52 10.43 15.05
CA LYS A 36 8.73 10.53 15.89
C LYS A 36 8.60 9.75 17.21
N LYS A 37 7.37 9.35 17.58
CA LYS A 37 7.04 8.61 18.81
C LYS A 37 6.48 7.23 18.49
N GLY A 38 6.78 6.24 19.33
CA GLY A 38 6.27 4.88 19.20
C GLY A 38 7.35 3.81 19.06
N ASN A 39 6.91 2.61 18.68
CA ASN A 39 7.74 1.43 18.54
C ASN A 39 8.38 1.35 17.15
N VAL A 40 9.68 1.08 17.10
CA VAL A 40 10.48 1.03 15.87
C VAL A 40 10.02 -0.09 14.93
N ASN A 41 9.59 -1.24 15.47
CA ASN A 41 9.13 -2.37 14.66
C ASN A 41 7.88 -2.01 13.86
N ARG A 42 6.89 -1.34 14.49
CA ARG A 42 5.67 -0.88 13.80
C ARG A 42 6.00 0.17 12.73
N ARG A 43 6.90 1.11 13.04
CA ARG A 43 7.32 2.15 12.10
C ARG A 43 8.01 1.56 10.88
N ASN A 44 8.92 0.61 11.07
CA ASN A 44 9.62 -0.06 9.97
C ASN A 44 8.66 -0.90 9.12
N TYR A 45 7.72 -1.60 9.75
CA TYR A 45 6.65 -2.31 9.05
C TYR A 45 5.82 -1.36 8.16
N CYS A 46 5.40 -0.20 8.67
CA CYS A 46 4.61 0.75 7.89
C CYS A 46 5.41 1.34 6.72
N ARG A 47 6.72 1.58 6.89
CA ARG A 47 7.60 2.03 5.81
C ARG A 47 7.76 0.97 4.72
N ALA A 48 7.97 -0.28 5.11
CA ALA A 48 8.05 -1.40 4.17
C ALA A 48 6.72 -1.57 3.41
N ALA A 49 5.58 -1.53 4.11
CA ALA A 49 4.27 -1.60 3.49
C ALA A 49 4.04 -0.48 2.46
N LEU A 50 4.43 0.77 2.75
CA LEU A 50 4.32 1.89 1.81
C LEU A 50 5.18 1.66 0.54
N ILE A 51 6.41 1.15 0.70
CA ILE A 51 7.28 0.83 -0.44
C ILE A 51 6.66 -0.28 -1.30
N VAL A 52 6.16 -1.34 -0.67
CA VAL A 52 5.52 -2.46 -1.39
C VAL A 52 4.26 -1.98 -2.11
N MET A 53 3.40 -1.20 -1.45
CA MET A 53 2.20 -0.62 -2.08
C MET A 53 2.56 0.27 -3.28
N ALA A 54 3.60 1.10 -3.16
CA ALA A 54 4.07 1.91 -4.28
C ALA A 54 4.57 1.04 -5.45
N GLY A 55 5.35 -0.01 -5.16
CA GLY A 55 5.82 -0.95 -6.18
C GLY A 55 4.67 -1.68 -6.89
N VAL A 56 3.69 -2.18 -6.13
CA VAL A 56 2.48 -2.83 -6.68
C VAL A 56 1.67 -1.85 -7.52
N ALA A 57 1.50 -0.60 -7.08
CA ALA A 57 0.79 0.42 -7.84
C ALA A 57 1.48 0.73 -9.18
N VAL A 58 2.81 0.80 -9.21
CA VAL A 58 3.58 0.99 -10.45
C VAL A 58 3.39 -0.19 -11.40
N ILE A 59 3.54 -1.43 -10.91
CA ILE A 59 3.34 -2.63 -11.72
C ILE A 59 1.91 -2.66 -12.29
N TYR A 60 0.91 -2.40 -11.45
CA TYR A 60 -0.49 -2.35 -11.86
C TYR A 60 -0.73 -1.29 -12.95
N PHE A 61 -0.17 -0.09 -12.77
CA PHE A 61 -0.25 0.97 -13.77
C PHE A 61 0.36 0.56 -15.12
N LEU A 62 1.53 -0.09 -15.11
CA LEU A 62 2.19 -0.59 -16.33
C LEU A 62 1.37 -1.68 -17.03
N VAL A 63 0.82 -2.63 -16.28
CA VAL A 63 -0.04 -3.68 -16.86
C VAL A 63 -1.29 -3.05 -17.47
N MET A 64 -1.95 -2.12 -16.78
CA MET A 64 -3.14 -1.44 -17.27
C MET A 64 -2.85 -0.56 -18.49
N SER A 65 -1.69 0.08 -18.58
CA SER A 65 -1.34 0.90 -19.74
C SER A 65 -1.04 0.05 -20.98
N ILE A 66 -0.37 -1.10 -20.82
CA ILE A 66 -0.10 -2.04 -21.91
C ILE A 66 -1.40 -2.66 -22.40
N LEU A 67 -2.20 -3.23 -21.49
CA LEU A 67 -3.47 -3.87 -21.84
C LEU A 67 -4.48 -2.85 -22.37
N GLY A 68 -4.59 -1.70 -21.71
CA GLY A 68 -5.46 -0.60 -22.14
C GLY A 68 -5.08 -0.06 -23.51
N GLY A 69 -3.78 0.10 -23.79
CA GLY A 69 -3.28 0.49 -25.11
C GLY A 69 -3.60 -0.55 -26.18
N ALA A 70 -3.39 -1.84 -25.91
CA ALA A 70 -3.72 -2.91 -26.84
C ALA A 70 -5.23 -2.98 -27.15
N VAL A 71 -6.07 -2.86 -26.12
CA VAL A 71 -7.53 -2.79 -26.28
C VAL A 71 -7.94 -1.54 -27.06
N PHE A 72 -7.35 -0.38 -26.76
CA PHE A 72 -7.62 0.86 -27.48
C PHE A 72 -7.29 0.72 -28.98
N SER A 73 -6.12 0.16 -29.32
CA SER A 73 -5.74 -0.11 -30.71
C SER A 73 -6.67 -1.11 -31.39
N TYR A 74 -7.08 -2.18 -30.70
CA TYR A 74 -8.05 -3.14 -31.23
C TYR A 74 -9.40 -2.50 -31.54
N VAL A 75 -9.91 -1.68 -30.61
CA VAL A 75 -11.18 -0.97 -30.80
C VAL A 75 -11.09 0.02 -31.95
N GLN A 76 -9.99 0.74 -32.13
CA GLN A 76 -9.82 1.65 -33.27
C GLN A 76 -9.74 0.90 -34.62
N HIS A 77 -9.18 -0.30 -34.66
CA HIS A 77 -9.00 -1.06 -35.90
C HIS A 77 -10.24 -1.89 -36.29
N TYR A 78 -11.06 -2.32 -35.33
CA TYR A 78 -12.18 -3.25 -35.56
C TYR A 78 -13.53 -2.80 -35.01
N GLY A 79 -13.58 -1.73 -34.21
CA GLY A 79 -14.70 -1.40 -33.33
C GLY A 79 -15.24 0.03 -33.46
N VAL A 80 -15.39 0.55 -34.70
CA VAL A 80 -15.93 1.88 -35.05
C VAL A 80 -14.84 2.96 -35.20
N TYR A 81 -14.05 2.89 -36.28
CA TYR A 81 -14.20 3.65 -37.54
C TYR A 81 -13.72 2.78 -38.70
#